data_AF-A0A0P7WW14-F1
#
_entry.id   AF-A0A0P7WW14-F1
#
_cell.length_a   1.000
_cell.length_b   1.000
_cell.length_c   1.000
_cell.angle_alpha   90.00
_cell.angle_beta   90.00
_cell.angle_gamma   90.00
#
_symmetry.space_group_name_H-M   'P 1'
#
loop_
_entity.id
_entity.type
_entity.pdbx_description
1 polymer ?
#
loop_
_entity_poly.entity_id
_entity_poly.type
_entity_poly.pdbx_seq_one_letter_code
_entity_poly.pdbx_strand_id
1 'polypeptide(L)'
;MFETKRKDQLNALKNLVELNDINQQYKIIDIMLKGLFKVLEDSRAVLMAANLQPDDPFPLDDKVKEAYSHVVENTAFFGDVALRFPRIVHHYYDRNADWGGLLRWGLRFCNLTGVFAGGAHQHVLTLMSQELGITEKSPDFINPYRTERDDMLHTAEAFRKIMREEEKRRRKEEKRKEIRKGPRISRSRTEL
;
A
#
# COMPACT_ATOMS: atom_id res chain seq x y z
N MET A 1 13.48 8.26 -14.61
CA MET A 1 12.75 8.90 -13.49
C MET A 1 12.33 7.88 -12.44
N PHE A 2 11.72 6.76 -12.84
CA PHE A 2 11.33 5.67 -11.95
C PHE A 2 12.45 5.17 -11.01
N GLU A 3 13.62 4.81 -11.54
CA GLU A 3 14.74 4.29 -10.74
C GLU A 3 15.24 5.26 -9.66
N THR A 4 15.31 6.55 -9.98
CA THR A 4 15.72 7.59 -9.02
C THR A 4 14.69 7.71 -7.90
N LYS A 5 13.41 7.82 -8.25
CA LYS A 5 12.29 7.87 -7.29
C LYS A 5 12.28 6.62 -6.41
N ARG A 6 12.55 5.46 -7.00
CA ARG A 6 12.60 4.18 -6.29
C ARG A 6 13.76 4.11 -5.29
N LYS A 7 14.93 4.63 -5.65
CA LYS A 7 16.07 4.70 -4.72
C LYS A 7 15.73 5.51 -3.47
N ASP A 8 15.08 6.66 -3.65
CA ASP A 8 14.67 7.53 -2.55
C ASP A 8 13.61 6.88 -1.67
N GLN A 9 12.62 6.23 -2.30
CA GLN A 9 11.60 5.43 -1.63
C GLN A 9 12.22 4.31 -0.78
N LEU A 10 13.15 3.54 -1.34
CA LEU A 10 13.83 2.46 -0.62
C LEU A 10 14.68 2.98 0.54
N ASN A 11 15.33 4.13 0.37
CA ASN A 11 16.06 4.78 1.47
C ASN A 11 15.12 5.23 2.58
N ALA A 12 13.96 5.81 2.25
CA ALA A 12 12.95 6.16 3.23
C ALA A 12 12.43 4.94 4.00
N LEU A 13 12.21 3.79 3.32
CA LEU A 13 11.81 2.55 3.98
C LEU A 13 12.91 2.00 4.90
N LYS A 14 14.19 2.07 4.51
CA LYS A 14 15.31 1.67 5.38
C LYS A 14 15.35 2.50 6.66
N ASN A 15 15.29 3.83 6.54
CA ASN A 15 15.23 4.74 7.68
C ASN A 15 14.01 4.44 8.57
N LEU A 16 12.89 4.05 7.96
CA LEU A 16 11.68 3.68 8.70
C LEU A 16 11.86 2.36 9.47
N VAL A 17 12.54 1.35 8.91
CA VAL A 17 12.86 0.10 9.61
C VAL A 17 13.75 0.37 10.82
N GLU A 18 14.75 1.24 10.66
CA GLU A 18 15.70 1.64 11.71
C GLU A 18 15.04 2.49 12.82
N LEU A 19 13.86 3.07 12.55
CA LEU A 19 13.11 3.83 13.55
C LEU A 19 12.73 2.93 14.74
N ASN A 20 13.17 3.30 15.94
CA ASN A 20 12.85 2.53 17.14
C ASN A 20 11.43 2.81 17.70
N ASP A 21 10.59 3.56 16.98
CA ASP A 21 9.21 3.90 17.36
C ASP A 21 8.19 3.21 16.44
N ILE A 22 7.63 2.11 16.94
CA ILE A 22 6.60 1.30 16.25
C ILE A 22 5.32 2.10 16.00
N ASN A 23 4.95 3.03 16.90
CA ASN A 23 3.74 3.83 16.73
C ASN A 23 3.89 4.81 15.55
N GLN A 24 5.08 5.39 15.42
CA GLN A 24 5.38 6.28 14.30
C GLN A 24 5.50 5.49 13.00
N GLN A 25 6.16 4.33 13.00
CA GLN A 25 6.17 3.42 11.83
C GLN A 25 4.75 3.11 11.37
N TYR A 26 3.87 2.73 12.30
CA TYR A 26 2.47 2.44 12.01
C TYR A 26 1.73 3.61 11.36
N LYS A 27 1.87 4.82 11.92
CA LYS A 27 1.22 6.02 11.36
C LYS A 27 1.71 6.34 9.96
N ILE A 28 3.02 6.24 9.73
CA ILE A 28 3.61 6.50 8.43
C ILE A 28 3.12 5.47 7.42
N ILE A 29 3.12 4.19 7.78
CA ILE A 29 2.65 3.11 6.90
C ILE A 29 1.14 3.22 6.64
N ASP A 30 0.31 3.59 7.63
CA ASP A 30 -1.12 3.84 7.44
C ASP A 30 -1.39 4.87 6.33
N ILE A 31 -0.74 6.03 6.45
CA ILE A 31 -0.88 7.14 5.51
C ILE A 31 -0.37 6.71 4.13
N MET A 32 0.78 6.02 4.11
CA MET A 32 1.39 5.52 2.88
C MET A 32 0.47 4.53 2.15
N LEU A 33 -0.03 3.51 2.84
CA LEU A 33 -0.91 2.50 2.24
C LEU A 33 -2.19 3.13 1.70
N LYS A 34 -2.84 4.02 2.47
CA LYS A 34 -4.03 4.75 1.99
C LYS A 34 -3.74 5.56 0.73
N GLY A 35 -2.60 6.26 0.68
CA GLY A 35 -2.16 6.99 -0.50
C GLY A 35 -1.91 6.08 -1.70
N LEU A 36 -1.20 4.98 -1.50
CA LEU A 36 -0.88 4.01 -2.57
C LEU A 36 -2.14 3.41 -3.18
N PHE A 37 -3.06 2.91 -2.35
CA PHE A 37 -4.30 2.32 -2.85
C PHE A 37 -5.20 3.35 -3.51
N LYS A 38 -5.24 4.60 -3.03
CA LYS A 38 -5.99 5.68 -3.69
C LYS A 38 -5.44 5.99 -5.08
N VAL A 39 -4.12 6.15 -5.22
CA VAL A 39 -3.49 6.42 -6.52
C VAL A 39 -3.66 5.24 -7.47
N LEU A 40 -3.55 4.00 -6.97
CA LEU A 40 -3.76 2.80 -7.76
C LEU A 40 -5.21 2.69 -8.28
N GLU A 41 -6.18 3.07 -7.46
CA GLU A 41 -7.61 3.09 -7.81
C GLU A 41 -7.90 4.15 -8.89
N ASP A 42 -7.44 5.38 -8.68
CA ASP A 42 -7.63 6.48 -9.64
C ASP A 42 -6.97 6.17 -10.98
N SER A 43 -5.74 5.62 -10.93
CA SER A 43 -4.98 5.28 -12.13
C SER A 43 -5.63 4.13 -12.89
N ARG A 44 -6.13 3.11 -12.17
CA ARG A 44 -6.94 2.03 -12.77
C ARG A 44 -8.16 2.59 -13.50
N ALA A 45 -8.89 3.52 -12.90
CA ALA A 45 -10.08 4.11 -13.52
C ALA A 45 -9.73 4.83 -14.84
N VAL A 46 -8.61 5.56 -14.87
CA VAL A 46 -8.10 6.21 -16.10
C VAL A 46 -7.76 5.17 -17.18
N LEU A 47 -7.03 4.10 -16.83
CA LEU A 47 -6.67 3.06 -17.80
C LEU A 47 -7.89 2.31 -18.35
N MET A 48 -8.87 2.01 -17.48
CA MET A 48 -10.12 1.36 -17.90
C MET A 48 -10.96 2.27 -18.80
N ALA A 49 -11.02 3.58 -18.51
CA ALA A 49 -11.72 4.55 -19.35
C ALA A 49 -11.05 4.73 -20.73
N ALA A 50 -9.73 4.56 -20.80
CA ALA A 50 -8.98 4.57 -22.05
C ALA A 50 -9.04 3.23 -22.81
N ASN A 51 -9.69 2.20 -22.23
CA ASN A 51 -9.74 0.83 -22.74
C ASN A 51 -8.35 0.21 -23.01
N LEU A 52 -7.32 0.66 -22.27
CA LEU A 52 -5.95 0.19 -22.43
C LEU A 52 -5.84 -1.27 -21.96
N GLN A 53 -5.38 -2.15 -22.85
CA GLN A 53 -5.01 -3.52 -22.49
C GLN A 53 -3.55 -3.59 -22.02
N PRO A 54 -3.22 -4.50 -21.09
CA PRO A 54 -1.85 -4.64 -20.60
C PRO A 54 -0.81 -4.97 -21.69
N ASP A 55 -1.23 -5.66 -22.75
CA ASP A 55 -0.42 -6.08 -23.89
C ASP A 55 -0.39 -5.04 -25.03
N ASP A 56 -1.11 -3.93 -24.88
CA ASP A 56 -1.03 -2.82 -25.84
C ASP A 56 0.36 -2.18 -25.83
N PRO A 57 0.77 -1.55 -26.95
CA PRO A 57 1.93 -0.68 -26.97
C PRO A 57 1.83 0.42 -25.89
N PHE A 58 3.00 0.88 -25.41
CA PHE A 58 3.04 1.94 -24.42
C PHE A 58 2.25 3.19 -24.89
N PRO A 59 1.35 3.74 -24.07
CA PRO A 59 0.43 4.80 -24.48
C PRO A 59 1.18 6.06 -24.93
N LEU A 60 0.59 6.80 -25.88
CA LEU A 60 1.11 8.10 -26.34
C LEU A 60 0.46 9.30 -25.62
N ASP A 61 -0.77 9.13 -25.13
CA ASP A 61 -1.46 10.16 -24.34
C ASP A 61 -0.81 10.31 -22.97
N ASP A 62 -0.48 11.55 -22.58
CA ASP A 62 0.29 11.82 -21.36
C ASP A 62 -0.48 11.45 -20.08
N LYS A 63 -1.81 11.60 -20.07
CA LYS A 63 -2.63 11.21 -18.93
C LYS A 63 -2.67 9.69 -18.77
N VAL A 64 -2.79 8.95 -19.88
CA VAL A 64 -2.76 7.47 -19.86
C VAL A 64 -1.36 6.95 -19.51
N LYS A 65 -0.29 7.59 -20.01
CA LYS A 65 1.11 7.28 -19.63
C LYS A 65 1.35 7.47 -18.14
N GLU A 66 0.87 8.57 -17.57
CA GLU A 66 1.02 8.87 -16.16
C GLU A 66 0.27 7.83 -15.31
N ALA A 67 -0.98 7.51 -15.67
CA ALA A 67 -1.74 6.47 -15.00
C ALA A 67 -1.08 5.08 -15.11
N TYR A 68 -0.55 4.73 -16.28
CA TYR A 68 0.20 3.48 -16.48
C TYR A 68 1.42 3.43 -15.55
N SER A 69 2.20 4.51 -15.52
CA SER A 69 3.37 4.63 -14.65
C SER A 69 2.95 4.49 -13.20
N HIS A 70 1.92 5.21 -12.75
CA HIS A 70 1.40 5.08 -11.39
C HIS A 70 1.00 3.65 -11.01
N VAL A 71 0.35 2.90 -11.89
CA VAL A 71 -0.01 1.49 -11.59
C VAL A 71 1.25 0.66 -11.38
N VAL A 72 2.21 0.75 -12.30
CA VAL A 72 3.46 -0.03 -12.29
C VAL A 72 4.31 0.33 -11.07
N GLU A 73 4.53 1.64 -10.84
CA GLU A 73 5.34 2.14 -9.74
C GLU A 73 4.74 1.80 -8.37
N ASN A 74 3.44 2.06 -8.17
CA ASN A 74 2.81 1.85 -6.86
C ASN A 74 2.63 0.37 -6.55
N THR A 75 2.38 -0.48 -7.54
CA THR A 75 2.33 -1.94 -7.32
C THR A 75 3.68 -2.47 -6.84
N ALA A 76 4.77 -2.04 -7.48
CA ALA A 76 6.10 -2.50 -7.10
C ALA A 76 6.57 -1.91 -5.77
N PHE A 77 6.26 -0.65 -5.49
CA PHE A 77 6.59 -0.02 -4.21
C PHE A 77 5.76 -0.59 -3.05
N PHE A 78 4.48 -0.91 -3.27
CA PHE A 78 3.68 -1.64 -2.28
C PHE A 78 4.32 -2.99 -1.94
N GLY A 79 4.92 -3.69 -2.91
CA GLY A 79 5.71 -4.90 -2.66
C GLY A 79 6.89 -4.69 -1.72
N ASP A 80 7.64 -3.59 -1.89
CA ASP A 80 8.73 -3.24 -0.98
C ASP A 80 8.22 -2.99 0.45
N VAL A 81 7.05 -2.35 0.60
CA VAL A 81 6.43 -2.08 1.91
C VAL A 81 5.91 -3.38 2.54
N ALA A 82 5.22 -4.22 1.76
CA ALA A 82 4.66 -5.49 2.23
C ALA A 82 5.72 -6.45 2.73
N LEU A 83 6.85 -6.54 2.04
CA LEU A 83 7.93 -7.43 2.45
C LEU A 83 8.70 -6.91 3.68
N ARG A 84 8.83 -5.58 3.84
CA ARG A 84 9.55 -4.98 4.98
C ARG A 84 8.72 -4.81 6.23
N PHE A 85 7.40 -4.66 6.09
CA PHE A 85 6.48 -4.43 7.20
C PHE A 85 5.28 -5.39 7.15
N PRO A 86 5.49 -6.72 7.00
CA PRO A 86 4.43 -7.66 6.69
C PRO A 86 3.29 -7.63 7.71
N ARG A 87 3.61 -7.48 9.00
CA ARG A 87 2.60 -7.45 10.07
C ARG A 87 1.71 -6.22 10.04
N ILE A 88 2.29 -5.05 9.76
CA ILE A 88 1.54 -3.80 9.65
C ILE A 88 0.71 -3.84 8.37
N VAL A 89 1.26 -4.34 7.27
CA VAL A 89 0.52 -4.48 6.00
C VAL A 89 -0.65 -5.45 6.15
N HIS A 90 -0.45 -6.65 6.69
CA HIS A 90 -1.55 -7.60 6.97
C HIS A 90 -2.63 -6.99 7.87
N HIS A 91 -2.25 -6.14 8.84
CA HIS A 91 -3.24 -5.44 9.65
C HIS A 91 -4.21 -4.58 8.79
N TYR A 92 -3.73 -3.94 7.74
CA TYR A 92 -4.59 -3.11 6.89
C TYR A 92 -5.22 -3.88 5.73
N TYR A 93 -4.38 -4.64 5.03
CA TYR A 93 -4.73 -5.35 3.81
C TYR A 93 -5.80 -6.42 4.06
N ASP A 94 -5.63 -7.27 5.07
CA ASP A 94 -6.56 -8.39 5.33
C ASP A 94 -7.95 -7.90 5.77
N ARG A 95 -8.05 -6.66 6.25
CA ARG A 95 -9.31 -6.04 6.70
C ARG A 95 -10.01 -5.25 5.59
N ASN A 96 -9.40 -5.11 4.42
CA ASN A 96 -9.93 -4.33 3.32
C ASN A 96 -10.03 -5.17 2.05
N ALA A 97 -11.22 -5.72 1.80
CA ALA A 97 -11.47 -6.59 0.64
C ALA A 97 -11.21 -5.88 -0.70
N ASP A 98 -11.50 -4.57 -0.78
CA ASP A 98 -11.31 -3.77 -2.01
C ASP A 98 -9.83 -3.65 -2.35
N TRP A 99 -8.97 -3.48 -1.34
CA TRP A 99 -7.52 -3.48 -1.52
C TRP A 99 -7.02 -4.81 -2.06
N GLY A 100 -7.60 -5.92 -1.60
CA GLY A 100 -7.30 -7.25 -2.12
C GLY A 100 -7.63 -7.39 -3.61
N GLY A 101 -8.77 -6.87 -4.04
CA GLY A 101 -9.16 -6.86 -5.47
C GLY A 101 -8.25 -5.96 -6.30
N LEU A 102 -7.96 -4.75 -5.81
CA LEU A 102 -7.16 -3.77 -6.52
C LEU A 102 -5.70 -4.22 -6.70
N LEU A 103 -5.10 -4.80 -5.66
CA LEU A 103 -3.73 -5.31 -5.73
C LEU A 103 -3.62 -6.50 -6.68
N ARG A 104 -4.55 -7.44 -6.65
CA ARG A 104 -4.57 -8.57 -7.60
C ARG A 104 -4.68 -8.08 -9.04
N TRP A 105 -5.50 -7.06 -9.28
CA TRP A 105 -5.57 -6.41 -10.58
C TRP A 105 -4.23 -5.77 -10.98
N GLY A 106 -3.59 -5.00 -10.08
CA GLY A 106 -2.30 -4.35 -10.35
C GLY A 106 -1.16 -5.34 -10.61
N LEU A 107 -1.11 -6.45 -9.85
CA LEU A 107 -0.19 -7.56 -10.07
C LEU A 107 -0.39 -8.19 -11.46
N ARG A 108 -1.63 -8.53 -11.81
CA ARG A 108 -1.96 -9.09 -13.12
C ARG A 108 -1.58 -8.12 -14.24
N PHE A 109 -1.86 -6.84 -14.06
CA PHE A 109 -1.49 -5.79 -15.00
C PHE A 109 0.03 -5.77 -15.24
N CYS A 110 0.83 -5.66 -14.17
CA CYS A 110 2.30 -5.63 -14.28
C CYS A 110 2.89 -6.91 -14.90
N ASN A 111 2.30 -8.08 -14.61
CA ASN A 111 2.76 -9.34 -15.16
C ASN A 111 2.44 -9.47 -16.65
N LEU A 112 1.27 -9.01 -17.09
CA LEU A 112 0.87 -9.07 -18.50
C LEU A 112 1.59 -8.04 -19.37
N THR A 113 1.88 -6.84 -18.84
CA THR A 113 2.67 -5.85 -19.58
C THR A 113 4.12 -6.27 -19.79
N GLY A 114 4.62 -7.21 -18.97
CA GLY A 114 6.02 -7.63 -19.00
C GLY A 114 7.02 -6.55 -18.56
N VAL A 115 6.56 -5.42 -18.03
CA VAL A 115 7.41 -4.25 -17.68
C VAL A 115 8.53 -4.59 -16.69
N PHE A 116 8.35 -5.65 -15.90
CA PHE A 116 9.34 -6.12 -14.93
C PHE A 116 10.00 -7.45 -15.30
N ALA A 117 9.74 -8.00 -16.49
CA ALA A 117 10.22 -9.32 -16.89
C ALA A 117 11.75 -9.42 -16.78
N GLY A 118 12.24 -10.44 -16.07
CA GLY A 118 13.67 -10.69 -15.84
C GLY A 118 14.36 -9.73 -14.85
N GLY A 119 13.63 -8.77 -14.27
CA GLY A 119 14.19 -7.75 -13.39
C GLY A 119 13.96 -8.01 -11.89
N ALA A 120 14.66 -7.25 -11.05
CA ALA A 120 14.51 -7.32 -9.59
C ALA A 120 13.06 -7.07 -9.11
N HIS A 121 12.29 -6.27 -9.85
CA HIS A 121 10.91 -5.95 -9.50
C HIS A 121 9.96 -7.12 -9.69
N GLN A 122 10.18 -7.97 -10.69
CA GLN A 122 9.40 -9.21 -10.83
C GLN A 122 9.63 -10.12 -9.62
N HIS A 123 10.87 -10.20 -9.13
CA HIS A 123 11.15 -10.97 -7.92
C HIS A 123 10.43 -10.40 -6.69
N VAL A 124 10.41 -9.07 -6.51
CA VAL A 124 9.63 -8.41 -5.45
C VAL A 124 8.14 -8.73 -5.55
N LEU A 125 7.55 -8.68 -6.75
CA LEU A 125 6.13 -9.00 -6.94
C LEU A 125 5.82 -10.47 -6.60
N THR A 126 6.70 -11.40 -6.97
CA THR A 126 6.57 -12.83 -6.63
C THR A 126 6.64 -13.04 -5.12
N LEU A 127 7.64 -12.46 -4.45
CA LEU A 127 7.79 -12.59 -3.00
C LEU A 127 6.60 -11.97 -2.26
N MET A 128 6.15 -10.79 -2.66
CA MET A 128 4.99 -10.12 -2.06
C MET A 128 3.72 -10.98 -2.23
N SER A 129 3.52 -11.56 -3.42
CA SER A 129 2.33 -12.38 -3.69
C SER A 129 2.26 -13.60 -2.78
N GLN A 130 3.41 -14.21 -2.50
CA GLN A 130 3.52 -15.29 -1.52
C GLN A 130 3.32 -14.77 -0.10
N GLU A 131 4.02 -13.71 0.32
CA GLU A 131 3.91 -13.12 1.67
C GLU A 131 2.45 -12.87 2.05
N LEU A 132 1.69 -12.22 1.16
CA LEU A 132 0.29 -11.84 1.33
C LEU A 132 -0.71 -12.98 1.10
N GLY A 133 -0.26 -14.18 0.74
CA GLY A 133 -1.13 -15.33 0.48
C GLY A 133 -2.01 -15.18 -0.77
N ILE A 134 -1.58 -14.37 -1.74
CA ILE A 134 -2.24 -14.24 -3.05
C ILE A 134 -1.94 -15.46 -3.92
N THR A 135 -0.70 -15.95 -3.82
CA THR A 135 -0.25 -17.21 -4.43
C THR A 135 0.16 -18.18 -3.33
N GLU A 136 0.20 -19.47 -3.66
CA GLU A 136 0.72 -20.49 -2.75
C GLU A 136 2.18 -20.17 -2.37
N LYS A 137 2.51 -20.34 -1.08
CA LYS A 137 3.87 -20.16 -0.58
C LYS A 137 4.69 -21.39 -0.96
N SER A 138 5.83 -21.15 -1.59
CA SER A 138 6.80 -22.22 -1.85
C SER A 138 7.32 -22.78 -0.51
N PRO A 139 7.64 -24.09 -0.41
CA PRO A 139 8.17 -24.67 0.82
C PRO A 139 9.48 -24.01 1.31
N ASP A 140 10.25 -23.43 0.40
CA ASP A 140 11.49 -22.70 0.63
C ASP A 140 11.30 -21.18 0.73
N PHE A 141 10.05 -20.70 0.76
CA PHE A 141 9.77 -19.26 0.85
C PHE A 141 10.35 -18.66 2.13
N ILE A 142 11.28 -17.73 1.94
CA ILE A 142 11.83 -16.90 3.01
C ILE A 142 11.72 -15.46 2.54
N ASN A 143 11.01 -14.64 3.31
CA ASN A 143 11.01 -13.19 3.09
C ASN A 143 12.40 -12.64 3.48
N PRO A 144 13.19 -12.13 2.51
CA PRO A 144 14.58 -11.72 2.75
C PRO A 144 14.69 -10.47 3.62
N TYR A 145 13.59 -9.75 3.83
CA TYR A 145 13.56 -8.54 4.66
C TYR A 145 13.04 -8.80 6.07
N ARG A 146 12.71 -10.04 6.40
CA ARG A 146 12.30 -10.42 7.75
C ARG A 146 13.49 -10.26 8.70
N THR A 147 13.27 -9.55 9.81
CA THR A 147 14.30 -9.24 10.80
C THR A 147 14.06 -9.97 12.13
N GLU A 148 15.10 -10.13 12.96
CA GLU A 148 14.95 -10.63 14.34
C GLU A 148 13.96 -9.80 15.16
N ARG A 149 13.76 -8.51 14.82
CA ARG A 149 12.78 -7.63 15.46
C ARG A 149 11.34 -8.04 15.12
N ASP A 150 11.09 -8.47 13.89
CA ASP A 150 9.81 -9.06 13.50
C ASP A 150 9.53 -10.32 14.31
N ASP A 151 10.62 -11.05 14.62
CA ASP A 151 10.56 -12.23 15.47
C ASP A 151 10.47 -11.89 16.98
N MET A 152 11.04 -10.80 17.47
CA MET A 152 10.87 -10.37 18.87
C MET A 152 9.46 -9.83 19.15
N LEU A 153 8.84 -9.22 18.15
CA LEU A 153 7.43 -8.85 18.20
C LEU A 153 6.51 -10.11 18.20
N HIS A 154 7.03 -11.35 18.15
CA HIS A 154 6.27 -12.62 18.03
C HIS A 154 5.23 -12.90 19.10
N THR A 155 5.16 -12.14 20.19
CA THR A 155 3.88 -12.12 20.89
C THR A 155 2.91 -11.31 20.05
N ALA A 156 2.12 -12.02 19.23
CA ALA A 156 0.97 -11.45 18.54
C ALA A 156 0.11 -10.59 19.50
N GLU A 157 0.15 -10.86 20.81
CA GLU A 157 -0.40 -10.03 21.88
C GLU A 157 0.23 -8.65 22.04
N ALA A 158 1.55 -8.49 22.05
CA ALA A 158 2.21 -7.18 22.18
C ALA A 158 1.83 -6.26 21.00
N PHE A 159 1.90 -6.81 19.79
CA PHE A 159 1.43 -6.09 18.60
C PHE A 159 -0.07 -5.80 18.68
N ARG A 160 -0.92 -6.78 18.99
CA ARG A 160 -2.38 -6.55 19.16
C ARG A 160 -2.68 -5.49 20.23
N LYS A 161 -1.92 -5.43 21.31
CA LYS A 161 -2.07 -4.43 22.38
C LYS A 161 -1.72 -3.04 21.86
N ILE A 162 -0.55 -2.87 21.24
CA ILE A 162 -0.12 -1.61 20.62
C ILE A 162 -1.18 -1.14 19.62
N MET A 163 -1.65 -2.05 18.76
CA MET A 163 -2.68 -1.78 17.75
C MET A 163 -4.00 -1.30 18.36
N ARG A 164 -4.49 -1.95 19.43
CA ARG A 164 -5.72 -1.55 20.11
C ARG A 164 -5.59 -0.22 20.83
N GLU A 165 -4.45 0.03 21.46
CA GLU A 165 -4.17 1.30 22.14
C GLU A 165 -4.12 2.46 21.15
N GLU A 166 -3.51 2.24 19.99
CA GLU A 166 -3.43 3.24 18.94
C GLU A 166 -4.80 3.54 18.30
N GLU A 167 -5.60 2.50 18.04
CA GLU A 167 -6.95 2.69 17.51
C GLU A 167 -7.84 3.47 18.51
N LYS A 168 -7.71 3.19 19.81
CA LYS A 168 -8.38 3.98 20.86
C LYS A 168 -7.91 5.43 20.87
N ARG A 169 -6.61 5.67 20.70
CA ARG A 169 -6.05 7.03 20.64
C ARG A 169 -6.57 7.78 19.41
N ARG A 170 -6.59 7.15 18.24
CA ARG A 170 -7.10 7.74 16.99
C ARG A 170 -8.57 8.12 17.11
N ARG A 171 -9.42 7.22 17.62
CA ARG A 171 -10.85 7.52 17.87
C ARG A 171 -11.04 8.70 18.82
N LYS A 172 -10.17 8.84 19.85
CA LYS A 172 -10.21 10.02 20.75
C LYS A 172 -9.78 11.30 20.05
N GLU A 173 -8.75 11.26 19.20
CA GLU A 173 -8.30 12.42 18.42
C GLU A 173 -9.33 12.84 17.38
N GLU A 174 -9.97 11.90 16.68
CA GLU A 174 -11.06 12.16 15.73
C GLU A 174 -12.25 12.84 16.41
N LYS A 175 -12.70 12.30 17.56
CA LYS A 175 -13.75 12.95 18.37
C LYS A 175 -13.38 14.37 18.80
N ARG A 176 -12.12 14.61 19.20
CA ARG A 176 -11.64 15.96 19.55
C ARG A 176 -11.66 16.90 18.35
N LYS A 177 -11.28 16.42 17.17
CA LYS A 177 -11.33 17.22 15.93
C LYS A 177 -12.76 17.52 15.49
N GLU A 178 -13.68 16.58 15.69
CA GLU A 178 -15.10 16.76 15.39
C GLU A 178 -15.74 17.80 16.31
N ILE A 179 -15.50 17.72 17.63
CA ILE A 179 -15.96 18.71 18.61
C ILE A 179 -15.42 20.11 18.30
N ARG A 180 -14.16 20.21 17.84
CA ARG A 180 -13.55 21.49 17.42
C ARG A 180 -14.12 22.06 16.12
N LYS A 181 -14.77 21.27 15.27
CA LYS A 181 -15.34 21.74 14.00
C LYS A 181 -16.67 22.51 14.19
N GLY A 182 -17.21 22.58 15.41
CA GLY A 182 -18.40 23.35 15.74
C GLY A 182 -19.67 22.84 15.05
N PRO A 183 -20.86 23.37 15.42
CA PRO A 183 -22.11 22.99 14.78
C PRO A 183 -22.08 23.38 13.29
N ARG A 184 -22.28 22.41 12.39
CA ARG A 184 -22.57 22.72 10.98
C ARG A 184 -23.96 23.36 10.93
N ILE A 185 -24.02 24.65 10.58
CA ILE A 185 -25.27 25.34 10.25
C ILE A 185 -25.82 24.69 8.98
N SER A 186 -26.65 23.66 9.11
CA SER A 186 -27.53 23.23 8.02
C SER A 186 -28.53 24.36 7.80
N ARG A 187 -28.35 25.13 6.71
CA ARG A 187 -29.39 26.07 6.26
C ARG A 187 -30.63 25.26 5.91
N SER A 188 -31.59 25.20 6.85
CA SER A 188 -32.99 24.96 6.56
C SER A 188 -33.45 26.08 5.63
N ARG A 189 -33.61 25.77 4.34
CA ARG A 189 -34.28 26.63 3.38
C ARG A 189 -35.77 26.51 3.69
N THR A 190 -36.27 27.38 4.56
CA THR A 190 -37.71 27.54 4.72
C THR A 190 -38.14 28.55 3.65
N GLU A 191 -38.85 28.04 2.66
CA GLU A 191 -39.64 28.81 1.69
C GLU A 191 -40.61 29.72 2.45
N LEU A 192 -40.71 30.98 2.00
CA LEU A 192 -41.92 31.80 1.90
C LEU A 192 -41.58 33.13 1.23
#